data_AF-A0A847ART0-F1
#
_entry.id   AF-A0A847ART0-F1
#
_cell.length_a   1.000
_cell.length_b   1.000
_cell.length_c   1.000
_cell.angle_alpha   90.00
_cell.angle_beta   90.00
_cell.angle_gamma   90.00
#
_symmetry.space_group_name_H-M   'P 1'
#
loop_
_entity.id
_entity.type
_entity.pdbx_description
1 polymer ?
#
loop_
_entity_poly.entity_id
_entity_poly.type
_entity_poly.pdbx_seq_one_letter_code
_entity_poly.pdbx_strand_id
1 'polypeptide(L)'
;MKAFINIIIVGLIGLCSSTYLFNLSPIDYRGTIEIQTPIEESTLSLKTEEDKFLNPESITITHLATKEEVIKLITDSIFNVDIYMDNKLIKSNVDNLELISPSIDATISASEEKPIITTLNLSQKDLALEDGIYKFIFNSNLIADKDKSSLSVLVTYDTAGNYYPATNEAPVGTKGLTLYYTTDNADTLIPVTRFLVEDKSITRMAIEQLQNGPLNKGLKSVIKDVTNTTYNNGNVVID
;
A
#
# COMPACT_ATOMS: atom_id res chain seq x y z
N MET A 1 11.97 -13.92 -96.92
CA MET A 1 12.16 -13.49 -95.51
C MET A 1 12.01 -11.98 -95.30
N LYS A 2 12.65 -11.11 -96.10
CA LYS A 2 12.56 -9.64 -95.92
C LYS A 2 11.13 -9.06 -95.97
N ALA A 3 10.27 -9.56 -96.86
CA ALA A 3 8.88 -9.10 -96.96
C ALA A 3 8.05 -9.40 -95.71
N PHE A 4 8.27 -10.55 -95.07
CA PHE A 4 7.57 -10.94 -93.84
C PHE A 4 8.00 -10.07 -92.65
N ILE A 5 9.30 -9.78 -92.55
CA ILE A 5 9.86 -8.88 -91.53
C ILE A 5 9.30 -7.46 -91.72
N ASN A 6 9.18 -6.99 -92.95
CA ASN A 6 8.62 -5.67 -93.24
C ASN A 6 7.14 -5.57 -92.84
N ILE A 7 6.35 -6.63 -93.01
CA ILE A 7 4.94 -6.66 -92.57
C ILE A 7 4.86 -6.60 -91.03
N ILE A 8 5.73 -7.32 -90.31
CA ILE A 8 5.81 -7.26 -88.85
C ILE A 8 6.18 -5.84 -88.38
N ILE A 9 7.15 -5.21 -89.04
CA ILE A 9 7.57 -3.84 -88.70
C ILE A 9 6.43 -2.85 -88.90
N VAL A 10 5.68 -2.93 -90.01
CA VAL A 10 4.54 -2.04 -90.25
C VAL A 10 3.43 -2.26 -89.21
N GLY A 11 3.18 -3.51 -88.80
CA GLY A 11 2.25 -3.82 -87.71
C GLY A 11 2.67 -3.23 -86.36
N LEU A 12 3.97 -3.32 -86.03
CA LEU A 12 4.54 -2.76 -84.80
C LEU A 12 4.51 -1.23 -84.79
N ILE A 13 4.82 -0.58 -85.92
CA ILE A 13 4.70 0.87 -86.05
C ILE A 13 3.25 1.29 -85.85
N GLY A 14 2.29 0.60 -86.48
CA GLY A 14 0.86 0.89 -86.31
C GLY A 14 0.38 0.73 -84.86
N LEU A 15 0.87 -0.28 -84.15
CA LEU A 15 0.51 -0.53 -82.75
C LEU A 15 1.11 0.53 -81.81
N CYS A 16 2.38 0.90 -82.00
CA CYS A 16 3.06 1.92 -81.20
C CYS A 16 2.64 3.36 -81.54
N SER A 17 2.18 3.62 -82.78
CA SER A 17 1.64 4.93 -83.18
C SER A 17 0.16 5.09 -82.85
N SER A 18 -0.53 4.01 -82.50
CA SER A 18 -1.91 4.10 -82.06
C SER A 18 -1.95 4.76 -80.68
N THR A 19 -2.72 5.84 -80.54
CA THR A 19 -2.90 6.57 -79.28
C THR A 19 -3.82 5.80 -78.32
N TYR A 20 -3.67 4.46 -78.26
CA TYR A 20 -4.29 3.65 -77.23
C TYR A 20 -3.64 4.04 -75.91
N LEU A 21 -4.31 4.91 -75.17
CA LEU A 21 -4.09 5.04 -73.73
C LEU A 21 -4.37 3.67 -73.13
N PHE A 22 -3.30 2.96 -72.77
CA PHE A 22 -3.40 1.87 -71.82
C PHE A 22 -3.92 2.47 -70.52
N ASN A 23 -5.24 2.48 -70.35
CA ASN A 23 -5.87 2.63 -69.05
C ASN A 23 -5.52 1.36 -68.28
N LEU A 24 -4.32 1.35 -67.69
CA LEU A 24 -4.04 0.47 -66.57
C LEU A 24 -5.13 0.77 -65.55
N SER A 25 -5.95 -0.23 -65.24
CA SER A 25 -6.92 -0.13 -64.16
C SER A 25 -6.17 0.42 -62.94
N PRO A 26 -6.74 1.38 -62.18
CA PRO A 26 -6.11 1.85 -60.97
C PRO A 26 -5.78 0.63 -60.12
N ILE A 27 -4.49 0.39 -59.90
CA ILE A 27 -4.07 -0.65 -58.97
C ILE A 27 -4.54 -0.17 -57.60
N ASP A 28 -5.47 -0.89 -57.00
CA ASP A 28 -6.00 -0.56 -55.68
C ASP A 28 -4.95 -0.92 -54.63
N TYR A 29 -4.12 0.06 -54.26
CA TYR A 29 -3.11 -0.09 -53.22
C TYR A 29 -3.71 -0.08 -51.80
N ARG A 30 -5.05 0.03 -51.62
CA ARG A 30 -5.71 0.11 -50.30
C ARG A 30 -5.60 -1.15 -49.45
N GLY A 31 -4.93 -2.20 -49.92
CA GLY A 31 -4.68 -3.43 -49.15
C GLY A 31 -3.27 -4.01 -49.27
N THR A 32 -2.35 -3.38 -50.02
CA THR A 32 -0.99 -3.91 -50.24
C THR A 32 0.08 -3.20 -49.40
N ILE A 33 -0.26 -2.05 -48.81
CA ILE A 33 0.64 -1.33 -47.90
C ILE A 33 0.12 -1.58 -46.48
N GLU A 34 0.56 -2.68 -45.88
CA GLU A 34 0.51 -2.81 -44.43
C GLU A 34 1.55 -1.85 -43.86
N ILE A 35 1.14 -0.62 -43.58
CA ILE A 35 1.90 0.27 -42.71
C ILE A 35 1.82 -0.38 -41.33
N GLN A 36 2.87 -1.08 -40.91
CA GLN A 36 3.01 -1.49 -39.52
C GLN A 36 3.14 -0.20 -38.71
N THR A 37 2.02 0.28 -38.18
CA THR A 37 2.05 1.28 -37.11
C THR A 37 2.85 0.66 -35.97
N PRO A 38 3.94 1.29 -35.52
CA PRO A 38 4.64 0.83 -34.33
C PRO A 38 3.62 0.66 -33.22
N ILE A 39 3.58 -0.51 -32.60
CA ILE A 39 2.82 -0.69 -31.37
C ILE A 39 3.53 0.22 -30.37
N GLU A 40 2.92 1.36 -30.03
CA GLU A 40 3.44 2.19 -28.94
C GLU A 40 3.28 1.37 -27.66
N GLU A 41 4.37 0.71 -27.26
CA GLU A 41 4.43 0.01 -25.99
C GLU A 41 4.34 1.04 -24.86
N SER A 42 3.39 0.83 -23.96
CA SER A 42 3.20 1.67 -22.77
C SER A 42 4.53 1.83 -22.03
N THR A 43 4.83 3.06 -21.65
CA THR A 43 6.07 3.36 -20.92
C THR A 43 5.89 3.37 -19.40
N LEU A 44 4.70 3.00 -18.95
CA LEU A 44 4.33 2.98 -17.55
C LEU A 44 5.10 1.91 -16.79
N SER A 45 5.48 2.27 -15.57
CA SER A 45 6.13 1.38 -14.61
C SER A 45 5.63 1.72 -13.21
N LEU A 46 5.68 0.73 -12.31
CA LEU A 46 5.29 0.90 -10.92
C LEU A 46 6.50 1.19 -10.06
N LYS A 47 6.30 2.07 -9.08
CA LYS A 47 7.28 2.36 -8.03
C LYS A 47 6.56 2.55 -6.69
N THR A 48 7.22 2.12 -5.62
CA THR A 48 6.86 2.49 -4.25
C THR A 48 8.08 3.08 -3.55
N GLU A 49 7.86 3.78 -2.44
CA GLU A 49 8.93 4.37 -1.63
C GLU A 49 9.66 3.31 -0.80
N GLU A 50 8.92 2.32 -0.29
CA GLU A 50 9.42 1.28 0.60
C GLU A 50 8.90 -0.10 0.19
N ASP A 51 9.74 -1.12 0.33
CA ASP A 51 9.37 -2.50 0.01
C ASP A 51 8.85 -3.27 1.24
N LYS A 52 8.91 -2.67 2.43
CA LYS A 52 8.57 -3.31 3.71
C LYS A 52 7.78 -2.38 4.61
N PHE A 53 6.64 -2.84 5.12
CA PHE A 53 5.76 -2.05 5.99
C PHE A 53 5.43 -2.82 7.28
N LEU A 54 5.31 -2.09 8.41
CA LEU A 54 4.86 -2.62 9.70
C LEU A 54 3.52 -1.98 10.04
N ASN A 55 2.48 -2.79 10.22
CA ASN A 55 1.12 -2.37 10.55
C ASN A 55 0.59 -1.19 9.69
N PRO A 56 0.71 -1.23 8.35
CA PRO A 56 0.21 -0.14 7.52
C PRO A 56 -1.32 -0.11 7.51
N GLU A 57 -1.89 1.09 7.58
CA GLU A 57 -3.30 1.34 7.25
C GLU A 57 -3.46 1.51 5.73
N SER A 58 -2.47 2.12 5.08
CA SER A 58 -2.45 2.31 3.63
C SER A 58 -1.02 2.42 3.11
N ILE A 59 -0.85 2.22 1.81
CA ILE A 59 0.41 2.48 1.10
C ILE A 59 0.16 3.31 -0.15
N THR A 60 1.22 3.91 -0.67
CA THR A 60 1.18 4.65 -1.93
C THR A 60 2.00 3.92 -2.99
N ILE A 61 1.41 3.74 -4.17
CA ILE A 61 2.07 3.23 -5.37
C ILE A 61 1.99 4.31 -6.45
N THR A 62 3.11 4.54 -7.11
CA THR A 62 3.26 5.54 -8.16
C THR A 62 3.40 4.86 -9.52
N HIS A 63 2.57 5.26 -10.49
CA HIS A 63 2.80 4.96 -11.89
C HIS A 63 3.64 6.06 -12.52
N LEU A 64 4.83 5.67 -13.00
CA LEU A 64 5.77 6.53 -13.68
C LEU A 64 5.76 6.24 -15.17
N ALA A 65 5.59 7.28 -15.99
CA ALA A 65 5.71 7.20 -17.44
C ALA A 65 6.97 7.93 -17.89
N THR A 66 7.76 7.32 -18.79
CA THR A 66 8.95 7.97 -19.36
C THR A 66 8.61 8.94 -20.50
N LYS A 67 7.38 8.87 -21.01
CA LYS A 67 6.81 9.77 -22.01
C LYS A 67 5.41 10.16 -21.58
N GLU A 68 4.90 11.26 -22.11
CA GLU A 68 3.50 11.64 -21.90
C GLU A 68 2.58 10.60 -22.54
N GLU A 69 1.70 10.01 -21.72
CA GLU A 69 0.80 8.93 -22.11
C GLU A 69 -0.60 9.24 -21.58
N VAL A 70 -1.62 9.04 -22.42
CA VAL A 70 -3.03 9.22 -22.04
C VAL A 70 -3.66 7.85 -21.89
N ILE A 71 -4.07 7.54 -20.66
CA ILE A 71 -4.61 6.24 -20.28
C ILE A 71 -6.13 6.38 -20.15
N LYS A 72 -6.86 5.51 -20.85
CA LYS A 72 -8.31 5.39 -20.67
C LYS A 72 -8.59 4.34 -19.59
N LEU A 73 -9.31 4.74 -18.55
CA LEU A 73 -9.74 3.86 -17.47
C LEU A 73 -11.01 3.11 -17.91
N ILE A 74 -10.90 1.79 -18.01
CA ILE A 74 -12.02 0.90 -18.37
C ILE A 74 -12.62 0.16 -17.16
N THR A 75 -12.04 0.38 -15.98
CA THR A 75 -12.41 -0.25 -14.72
C THR A 75 -12.31 0.78 -13.59
N ASP A 76 -13.10 0.55 -12.55
CA ASP A 76 -13.11 1.26 -11.28
C ASP A 76 -12.00 0.82 -10.31
N SER A 77 -11.14 -0.14 -10.70
CA SER A 77 -9.98 -0.56 -9.92
C SER A 77 -8.71 -0.59 -10.76
N ILE A 78 -7.67 0.08 -10.27
CA ILE A 78 -6.35 0.23 -10.90
C ILE A 78 -5.47 -0.98 -10.61
N PHE A 79 -5.68 -1.64 -9.46
CA PHE A 79 -4.89 -2.77 -9.01
C PHE A 79 -5.72 -3.98 -8.62
N ASN A 80 -5.24 -5.15 -9.02
CA ASN A 80 -5.65 -6.43 -8.44
C ASN A 80 -4.51 -6.97 -7.58
N VAL A 81 -4.82 -7.41 -6.37
CA VAL A 81 -3.80 -7.79 -5.39
C VAL A 81 -3.91 -9.25 -4.99
N ASP A 82 -2.80 -9.97 -5.09
CA ASP A 82 -2.65 -11.30 -4.52
C ASP A 82 -1.85 -11.22 -3.22
N ILE A 83 -2.34 -11.90 -2.18
CA ILE A 83 -1.78 -11.86 -0.82
C ILE A 83 -1.30 -13.26 -0.46
N TYR A 84 -0.02 -13.37 -0.16
CA TYR A 84 0.64 -14.62 0.23
C TYR A 84 1.15 -14.56 1.66
N MET A 85 1.12 -15.68 2.36
CA MET A 85 1.77 -15.89 3.65
C MET A 85 2.51 -17.23 3.59
N ASP A 86 3.79 -17.24 3.96
CA ASP A 86 4.65 -18.44 3.87
C ASP A 86 4.58 -19.15 2.49
N ASN A 87 4.61 -18.36 1.41
CA ASN A 87 4.44 -18.78 0.01
C ASN A 87 3.10 -19.46 -0.32
N LYS A 88 2.13 -19.45 0.59
CA LYS A 88 0.77 -19.91 0.35
C LYS A 88 -0.13 -18.72 0.01
N LEU A 89 -0.89 -18.84 -1.08
CA LEU A 89 -1.90 -17.86 -1.45
C LEU A 89 -3.03 -17.86 -0.39
N ILE A 90 -3.26 -16.70 0.22
CA ILE A 90 -4.30 -16.50 1.24
C ILE A 90 -5.52 -15.83 0.63
N LYS A 91 -5.30 -14.77 -0.15
CA LYS A 91 -6.34 -14.07 -0.93
C LYS A 91 -5.81 -13.79 -2.32
N SER A 92 -6.67 -13.83 -3.33
CA SER A 92 -6.30 -13.60 -4.71
C SER A 92 -7.24 -12.61 -5.35
N ASN A 93 -6.69 -11.83 -6.29
CA ASN A 93 -7.42 -10.87 -7.09
C ASN A 93 -8.32 -9.94 -6.24
N VAL A 94 -7.79 -9.48 -5.11
CA VAL A 94 -8.45 -8.48 -4.26
C VAL A 94 -8.45 -7.16 -5.00
N ASP A 95 -9.64 -6.60 -5.21
CA ASP A 95 -9.86 -5.33 -5.90
C ASP A 95 -10.40 -4.26 -4.93
N ASN A 96 -10.66 -3.06 -5.45
CA ASN A 96 -11.27 -1.95 -4.70
C ASN A 96 -10.51 -1.56 -3.42
N LEU A 97 -9.18 -1.66 -3.48
CA LEU A 97 -8.32 -1.23 -2.38
C LEU A 97 -8.01 0.27 -2.49
N GLU A 98 -8.27 0.91 -3.63
CA GLU A 98 -8.09 2.34 -3.82
C GLU A 98 -8.95 3.14 -2.83
N LEU A 99 -8.35 4.02 -2.03
CA LEU A 99 -9.11 4.91 -1.14
C LEU A 99 -9.99 5.89 -1.94
N ILE A 100 -9.57 6.20 -3.17
CA ILE A 100 -10.30 7.03 -4.12
C ILE A 100 -10.38 6.23 -5.42
N SER A 101 -11.54 5.65 -5.68
CA SER A 101 -11.77 4.87 -6.90
C SER A 101 -11.74 5.76 -8.14
N PRO A 102 -11.08 5.35 -9.23
CA PRO A 102 -11.20 6.02 -10.51
C PRO A 102 -12.63 5.95 -11.06
N SER A 103 -13.02 7.00 -11.78
CA SER A 103 -14.25 6.97 -12.58
C SER A 103 -14.05 6.13 -13.84
N ILE A 104 -14.99 5.22 -14.10
CA ILE A 104 -15.06 4.46 -15.35
C ILE A 104 -15.17 5.44 -16.54
N ASP A 105 -14.49 5.13 -17.64
CA ASP A 105 -14.37 5.94 -18.86
C ASP A 105 -13.64 7.28 -18.70
N ALA A 106 -13.02 7.55 -17.54
CA ALA A 106 -12.14 8.70 -17.40
C ALA A 106 -10.83 8.51 -18.17
N THR A 107 -10.22 9.63 -18.53
CA THR A 107 -8.86 9.68 -19.11
C THR A 107 -7.92 10.36 -18.15
N ILE A 108 -6.77 9.74 -17.88
CA ILE A 108 -5.71 10.30 -17.05
C ILE A 108 -4.46 10.44 -17.91
N SER A 109 -3.77 11.58 -17.81
CA SER A 109 -2.45 11.74 -18.40
C SER A 109 -1.37 11.43 -17.37
N ALA A 110 -0.38 10.64 -17.76
CA ALA A 110 0.80 10.33 -16.98
C ALA A 110 2.04 10.83 -17.71
N SER A 111 2.96 11.45 -16.98
CA SER A 111 4.29 11.82 -17.47
C SER A 111 5.30 11.80 -16.33
N GLU A 112 6.58 12.00 -16.62
CA GLU A 112 7.63 12.04 -15.60
C GLU A 112 7.39 13.13 -14.54
N GLU A 113 6.86 14.29 -14.95
CA GLU A 113 6.52 15.40 -14.05
C GLU A 113 5.14 15.24 -13.39
N LYS A 114 4.28 14.39 -13.95
CA LYS A 114 2.90 14.18 -13.51
C LYS A 114 2.63 12.68 -13.37
N PRO A 115 3.22 12.02 -12.36
CA PRO A 115 2.95 10.61 -12.12
C PRO A 115 1.53 10.42 -11.59
N ILE A 116 0.99 9.23 -11.80
CA ILE A 116 -0.28 8.84 -11.17
C ILE A 116 0.06 8.28 -9.79
N ILE A 117 -0.54 8.85 -8.76
CA ILE A 117 -0.33 8.45 -7.37
C ILE A 117 -1.60 7.77 -6.90
N THR A 118 -1.49 6.48 -6.55
CA THR A 118 -2.60 5.68 -6.06
C THR A 118 -2.34 5.29 -4.62
N THR A 119 -3.27 5.62 -3.72
CA THR A 119 -3.21 5.17 -2.32
C THR A 119 -4.15 3.98 -2.13
N LEU A 120 -3.61 2.91 -1.57
CA LEU A 120 -4.30 1.63 -1.39
C LEU A 120 -4.48 1.34 0.11
N ASN A 121 -5.67 0.89 0.50
CA ASN A 121 -6.01 0.49 1.85
C ASN A 121 -5.43 -0.90 2.10
N LEU A 122 -4.56 -0.99 3.10
CA LEU A 122 -3.93 -2.22 3.57
C LEU A 122 -4.22 -2.47 5.05
N SER A 123 -5.29 -1.88 5.59
CA SER A 123 -5.65 -2.13 6.98
C SER A 123 -5.90 -3.62 7.19
N GLN A 124 -5.27 -4.18 8.24
CA GLN A 124 -5.39 -5.60 8.56
C GLN A 124 -6.86 -6.01 8.75
N LYS A 125 -7.64 -5.11 9.36
CA LYS A 125 -9.04 -5.32 9.69
C LYS A 125 -9.91 -5.39 8.43
N ASP A 126 -9.75 -4.47 7.48
CA ASP A 126 -10.56 -4.45 6.26
C ASP A 126 -10.21 -5.64 5.37
N LEU A 127 -8.93 -6.03 5.36
CA LEU A 127 -8.47 -7.22 4.65
C LEU A 127 -8.78 -8.53 5.39
N ALA A 128 -9.28 -8.48 6.63
CA ALA A 128 -9.55 -9.64 7.48
C ALA A 128 -8.38 -10.63 7.52
N LEU A 129 -7.18 -10.11 7.77
CA LEU A 129 -5.95 -10.89 7.91
C LEU A 129 -5.60 -11.08 9.39
N GLU A 130 -4.91 -12.16 9.71
CA GLU A 130 -4.36 -12.38 11.05
C GLU A 130 -3.00 -11.67 11.17
N ASP A 131 -2.38 -11.75 12.35
CA ASP A 131 -1.00 -11.32 12.51
C ASP A 131 -0.06 -12.27 11.77
N GLY A 132 0.96 -11.70 11.15
CA GLY A 132 1.89 -12.45 10.32
C GLY A 132 2.64 -11.58 9.33
N ILE A 133 3.51 -12.22 8.57
CA ILE A 133 4.30 -11.60 7.51
C ILE A 133 3.70 -12.01 6.17
N TYR A 134 3.21 -11.03 5.44
CA TYR A 134 2.54 -11.21 4.16
C TYR A 134 3.34 -10.60 3.03
N LYS A 135 3.29 -11.25 1.86
CA LYS A 135 3.74 -10.69 0.59
C LYS A 135 2.52 -10.30 -0.23
N PHE A 136 2.39 -9.00 -0.47
CA PHE A 136 1.37 -8.44 -1.35
C PHE A 136 1.97 -8.28 -2.74
N ILE A 137 1.28 -8.78 -3.76
CA ILE A 137 1.64 -8.64 -5.17
C ILE A 137 0.56 -7.80 -5.84
N PHE A 138 0.88 -6.55 -6.14
CA PHE A 138 0.01 -5.61 -6.83
C PHE A 138 0.20 -5.77 -8.32
N ASN A 139 -0.88 -6.04 -9.05
CA ASN A 139 -0.90 -6.12 -10.49
C ASN A 139 -1.73 -4.96 -11.04
N SER A 140 -1.12 -4.07 -11.80
CA SER A 140 -1.81 -2.92 -12.36
C SER A 140 -2.58 -3.29 -13.61
N ASN A 141 -3.86 -2.91 -13.65
CA ASN A 141 -4.74 -3.05 -14.80
C ASN A 141 -4.45 -2.03 -15.91
N LEU A 142 -3.55 -1.05 -15.66
CA LEU A 142 -3.20 0.02 -16.59
C LEU A 142 -2.01 -0.34 -17.49
N ILE A 143 -1.22 -1.35 -17.10
CA ILE A 143 0.05 -1.68 -17.76
C ILE A 143 -0.08 -3.05 -18.43
N ALA A 144 -0.03 -3.09 -19.76
CA ALA A 144 -0.11 -4.34 -20.51
C ALA A 144 1.17 -5.19 -20.42
N ASP A 145 2.32 -4.53 -20.24
CA ASP A 145 3.61 -5.19 -20.06
C ASP A 145 3.69 -5.87 -18.69
N LYS A 146 3.69 -7.21 -18.70
CA LYS A 146 3.66 -8.05 -17.49
C LYS A 146 4.89 -7.87 -16.60
N ASP A 147 6.03 -7.49 -17.18
CA ASP A 147 7.27 -7.34 -16.41
C ASP A 147 7.31 -6.00 -15.65
N LYS A 148 6.47 -5.04 -16.05
CA LYS A 148 6.36 -3.70 -15.44
C LYS A 148 5.06 -3.48 -14.67
N SER A 149 4.07 -4.34 -14.88
CA SER A 149 2.73 -4.22 -14.28
C SER A 149 2.62 -4.77 -12.86
N SER A 150 3.65 -5.45 -12.36
CA SER A 150 3.63 -6.07 -11.04
C SER A 150 4.63 -5.44 -10.06
N LEU A 151 4.19 -5.20 -8.84
CA LEU A 151 5.03 -4.74 -7.73
C LEU A 151 4.75 -5.60 -6.50
N SER A 152 5.80 -6.01 -5.79
CA SER A 152 5.64 -6.76 -4.54
C SER A 152 6.16 -6.00 -3.35
N VAL A 153 5.38 -5.98 -2.26
CA VAL A 153 5.82 -5.44 -0.97
C VAL A 153 5.59 -6.47 0.13
N LEU A 154 6.35 -6.35 1.20
CA LEU A 154 6.26 -7.21 2.38
C LEU A 154 5.61 -6.43 3.52
N VAL A 155 4.53 -6.95 4.07
CA VAL A 155 3.75 -6.31 5.14
C VAL A 155 3.77 -7.20 6.35
N THR A 156 4.18 -6.66 7.48
CA THR A 156 4.11 -7.34 8.78
C THR A 156 2.95 -6.76 9.56
N TYR A 157 1.96 -7.60 9.89
CA TYR A 157 0.96 -7.29 10.89
C TYR A 157 1.38 -7.92 12.21
N ASP A 158 1.60 -7.06 13.20
CA ASP A 158 1.93 -7.36 14.58
C ASP A 158 1.07 -6.42 15.42
N THR A 159 -0.25 -6.64 15.38
CA THR A 159 -1.25 -5.81 16.07
C THR A 159 -1.80 -6.49 17.32
N ALA A 160 -1.56 -7.80 17.48
CA ALA A 160 -1.47 -8.45 18.77
C ALA A 160 -0.23 -7.94 19.49
N GLY A 161 -0.20 -6.62 19.75
CA GLY A 161 0.61 -6.09 20.82
C GLY A 161 0.38 -7.00 22.01
N ASN A 162 1.48 -7.49 22.60
CA ASN A 162 1.44 -8.46 23.69
C ASN A 162 0.34 -8.05 24.68
N TYR A 163 -0.81 -8.71 24.57
CA TYR A 163 -1.84 -8.61 25.59
C TYR A 163 -1.20 -9.27 26.78
N TYR A 164 -0.67 -8.45 27.68
CA TYR A 164 -0.44 -8.89 29.04
C TYR A 164 -1.83 -8.95 29.64
N PRO A 165 -2.47 -10.13 29.74
CA PRO A 165 -3.67 -10.25 30.56
C PRO A 165 -3.35 -9.61 31.89
N ALA A 166 -4.26 -8.79 32.42
CA ALA A 166 -4.15 -8.36 33.79
C ALA A 166 -4.08 -9.66 34.61
N THR A 167 -2.90 -10.01 35.11
CA THR A 167 -2.62 -11.28 35.80
C THR A 167 -3.35 -11.41 37.13
N ASN A 168 -4.24 -10.48 37.43
CA ASN A 168 -4.73 -10.26 38.76
C ASN A 168 -6.25 -10.23 38.74
N GLU A 169 -6.86 -11.41 38.79
CA GLU A 169 -7.83 -11.53 39.88
C GLU A 169 -7.06 -11.15 41.15
N ALA A 170 -7.49 -10.09 41.83
CA ALA A 170 -6.86 -9.68 43.07
C ALA A 170 -6.78 -10.94 43.97
N PRO A 171 -5.59 -11.33 44.45
CA PRO A 171 -5.48 -12.44 45.38
C PRO A 171 -6.51 -12.27 46.50
N VAL A 172 -7.20 -13.34 46.87
CA VAL A 172 -8.32 -13.28 47.82
C VAL A 172 -7.90 -12.54 49.09
N GLY A 173 -8.65 -11.51 49.46
CA GLY A 173 -8.35 -10.66 50.63
C GLY A 173 -7.38 -9.49 50.38
N THR A 174 -7.03 -9.21 49.12
CA THR A 174 -6.19 -8.06 48.74
C THR A 174 -6.95 -7.04 47.90
N LYS A 175 -6.49 -5.78 47.93
CA LYS A 175 -6.93 -4.70 47.06
C LYS A 175 -5.81 -4.31 46.11
N GLY A 176 -6.17 -4.04 44.85
CA GLY A 176 -5.27 -3.48 43.85
C GLY A 176 -5.10 -1.98 44.02
N LEU A 177 -3.88 -1.51 44.22
CA LEU A 177 -3.50 -0.09 44.19
C LEU A 177 -2.75 0.19 42.90
N THR A 178 -3.28 1.08 42.05
CA THR A 178 -2.55 1.59 40.89
C THR A 178 -1.69 2.77 41.33
N LEU A 179 -0.38 2.61 41.23
CA LEU A 179 0.64 3.57 41.66
C LEU A 179 1.37 4.08 40.43
N TYR A 180 1.64 5.38 40.37
CA TYR A 180 2.31 5.98 39.22
C TYR A 180 3.78 6.26 39.57
N TYR A 181 4.69 5.64 38.83
CA TYR A 181 6.13 5.86 38.94
C TYR A 181 6.63 6.59 37.70
N THR A 182 7.78 7.24 37.81
CA THR A 182 8.37 7.94 36.67
C THR A 182 9.54 7.19 36.07
N THR A 183 9.84 7.43 34.81
CA THR A 183 11.06 6.94 34.15
C THR A 183 12.29 7.59 34.76
N ASP A 184 13.48 7.06 34.47
CA ASP A 184 14.74 7.66 34.95
C ASP A 184 14.91 9.14 34.55
N ASN A 185 14.32 9.55 33.43
CA ASN A 185 14.37 10.91 32.88
C ASN A 185 13.23 11.82 33.36
N ALA A 186 12.34 11.32 34.22
CA ALA A 186 11.18 12.04 34.75
C ALA A 186 10.17 12.57 33.69
N ASP A 187 10.18 12.02 32.47
CA ASP A 187 9.40 12.51 31.33
C ASP A 187 7.99 11.88 31.22
N THR A 188 7.81 10.71 31.82
CA THR A 188 6.60 9.89 31.66
C THR A 188 6.19 9.29 33.00
N LEU A 189 4.88 9.19 33.25
CA LEU A 189 4.31 8.46 34.38
C LEU A 189 3.80 7.09 33.93
N ILE A 190 4.34 6.03 34.52
CA ILE A 190 4.01 4.64 34.24
C ILE A 190 3.15 4.08 35.38
N PRO A 191 1.91 3.64 35.13
CA PRO A 191 1.08 3.00 36.14
C PRO A 191 1.57 1.58 36.44
N VAL A 192 1.63 1.23 37.72
CA VAL A 192 1.98 -0.09 38.23
C VAL A 192 0.98 -0.49 39.30
N THR A 193 0.30 -1.61 39.11
CA THR A 193 -0.68 -2.13 40.08
C THR A 193 -0.01 -3.05 41.11
N ARG A 194 -0.29 -2.85 42.39
CA ARG A 194 0.11 -3.72 43.51
C ARG A 194 -1.08 -4.28 44.25
N PHE A 195 -0.99 -5.53 44.69
CA PHE A 195 -2.02 -6.17 45.51
C PHE A 195 -1.57 -6.22 46.95
N LEU A 196 -2.36 -5.61 47.84
CA LEU A 196 -2.04 -5.49 49.25
C LEU A 196 -3.27 -5.80 50.10
N VAL A 197 -3.05 -6.43 51.24
CA VAL A 197 -4.09 -6.57 52.27
C VAL A 197 -4.38 -5.17 52.83
N GLU A 198 -5.65 -4.79 52.91
CA GLU A 198 -6.05 -3.51 53.47
C GLU A 198 -5.95 -3.54 54.99
N ASP A 199 -4.90 -2.90 55.53
CA ASP A 199 -4.62 -2.77 56.96
C ASP A 199 -4.73 -1.32 57.46
N LYS A 200 -4.80 -0.35 56.54
CA LYS A 200 -4.83 1.10 56.78
C LYS A 200 -5.75 1.78 55.76
N SER A 201 -5.86 3.11 55.84
CA SER A 201 -6.57 3.87 54.80
C SER A 201 -5.87 3.73 53.44
N ILE A 202 -6.67 3.62 52.37
CA ILE A 202 -6.17 3.47 50.99
C ILE A 202 -5.15 4.56 50.64
N THR A 203 -5.40 5.80 51.07
CA THR A 203 -4.49 6.93 50.88
C THR A 203 -3.14 6.69 51.55
N ARG A 204 -3.14 6.25 52.82
CA ARG A 204 -1.90 5.96 53.54
C ARG A 204 -1.14 4.81 52.90
N MET A 205 -1.84 3.75 52.51
CA MET A 205 -1.25 2.62 51.80
C MET A 205 -0.63 3.05 50.47
N ALA A 206 -1.32 3.86 49.66
CA ALA A 206 -0.80 4.33 48.38
C ALA A 206 0.49 5.14 48.55
N ILE A 207 0.54 6.05 49.54
CA ILE A 207 1.72 6.85 49.84
C ILE A 207 2.88 5.97 50.33
N GLU A 208 2.65 5.06 51.29
CA GLU A 208 3.70 4.14 51.76
C GLU A 208 4.28 3.31 50.61
N GLN A 209 3.45 2.87 49.67
CA GLN A 209 3.90 2.07 48.54
C GLN A 209 4.64 2.87 47.47
N LEU A 210 4.28 4.14 47.29
CA LEU A 210 5.07 5.06 46.48
C LEU A 210 6.44 5.31 47.13
N GLN A 211 6.49 5.50 48.45
CA GLN A 211 7.74 5.70 49.20
C GLN A 211 8.67 4.49 49.14
N ASN A 212 8.12 3.27 49.17
CA ASN A 212 8.88 2.03 49.02
C ASN A 212 9.57 1.89 47.66
N GLY A 213 9.24 2.74 46.68
CA GLY A 213 9.83 2.71 45.34
C GLY A 213 9.28 1.58 44.47
N PRO A 214 9.53 1.60 43.15
CA PRO A 214 9.08 0.58 42.21
C PRO A 214 9.88 -0.73 42.34
N LEU A 215 9.23 -1.86 42.06
CA LEU A 215 9.90 -3.18 42.01
C LEU A 215 10.61 -3.41 40.68
N ASN A 216 10.17 -2.72 39.62
CA ASN A 216 10.70 -2.84 38.27
C ASN A 216 11.90 -1.90 38.08
N LYS A 217 12.95 -2.40 37.42
CA LYS A 217 14.13 -1.61 37.06
C LYS A 217 13.77 -0.51 36.05
N GLY A 218 14.43 0.65 36.14
CA GLY A 218 14.23 1.78 35.22
C GLY A 218 13.07 2.72 35.61
N LEU A 219 12.40 2.45 36.73
CA LEU A 219 11.40 3.34 37.31
C LEU A 219 11.92 3.97 38.60
N LYS A 220 11.44 5.17 38.91
CA LYS A 220 11.72 5.91 40.15
C LYS A 220 10.43 6.39 40.79
N SER A 221 10.43 6.42 42.12
CA SER A 221 9.41 7.16 42.87
C SER A 221 9.87 8.59 43.11
N VAL A 222 8.94 9.53 43.00
CA VAL A 222 9.15 10.95 43.28
C VAL A 222 8.67 11.34 44.69
N ILE A 223 7.92 10.44 45.36
CA ILE A 223 7.39 10.67 46.70
C ILE A 223 8.46 10.26 47.73
N LYS A 224 8.88 11.23 48.53
CA LYS A 224 9.90 11.06 49.59
C LYS A 224 9.21 10.96 50.96
N ASP A 225 9.81 11.48 52.02
CA ASP A 225 9.41 11.29 53.42
C ASP A 225 8.09 11.99 53.81
N VAL A 226 6.97 11.53 53.27
CA VAL A 226 5.64 11.83 53.77
C VAL A 226 5.42 11.09 55.09
N THR A 227 5.13 11.85 56.14
CA THR A 227 4.93 11.32 57.48
C THR A 227 3.47 11.35 57.89
N ASN A 228 2.67 12.26 57.32
CA ASN A 228 1.26 12.40 57.66
C ASN A 228 0.37 12.52 56.42
N THR A 229 -0.79 11.88 56.49
CA THR A 229 -1.83 11.95 55.47
C THR A 229 -3.17 12.14 56.14
N THR A 230 -3.77 13.33 56.02
CA THR A 230 -5.05 13.65 56.64
C THR A 230 -6.13 13.81 55.59
N TYR A 231 -7.27 13.14 55.77
CA TYR A 231 -8.44 13.31 54.92
C TYR A 231 -9.42 14.30 55.56
N ASN A 232 -9.79 15.35 54.82
CA ASN A 232 -10.75 16.35 55.27
C ASN A 232 -11.75 16.68 54.14
N ASN A 233 -12.98 16.17 54.27
CA ASN A 233 -14.12 16.49 53.39
C ASN A 233 -13.80 16.42 51.88
N GLY A 234 -13.13 15.35 51.44
CA GLY A 234 -12.78 15.14 50.03
C GLY A 234 -11.38 15.63 49.65
N ASN A 235 -10.72 16.40 50.53
CA ASN A 235 -9.33 16.81 50.35
C ASN A 235 -8.39 15.86 51.10
N VAL A 236 -7.28 15.51 50.45
CA VAL A 236 -6.17 14.82 51.09
C VAL A 236 -5.04 15.82 51.30
N VAL A 237 -4.67 16.04 52.55
CA VAL A 237 -3.49 16.80 52.94
C VAL A 237 -2.35 15.82 53.18
N ILE A 238 -1.20 16.07 52.55
CA ILE A 238 -0.01 15.22 52.57
C ILE A 238 1.13 16.07 53.12
N ASP A 239 1.62 15.75 54.33
CA ASP A 239 2.70 16.45 55.03
C ASP A 239 3.92 15.55 55.28
#